data_AF-W1Y0N9-F1
#
_entry.id   AF-W1Y0N9-F1
#
_cell.length_a   1.000
_cell.length_b   1.000
_cell.length_c   1.000
_cell.angle_alpha   90.00
_cell.angle_beta   90.00
_cell.angle_gamma   90.00
#
_symmetry.space_group_name_H-M   'P 1'
#
loop_
_entity.id
_entity.type
_entity.pdbx_description
1 polymer ?
#
loop_
_entity_poly.entity_id
_entity_poly.type
_entity_poly.pdbx_seq_one_letter_code
_entity_poly.pdbx_strand_id
1 'polypeptide(L)' 'EISLRAEEMEKQLASMAFTPCGSQDMAKMGWVPPMGSHSDALTHVANGQIVICARKEEKILPSPVIKQ' A
#
# COMPACT_ATOMS: atom_id res chain seq x y z
N GLU A 1 -3.12 -17.14 -16.25
CA GLU A 1 -4.05 -15.98 -16.25
C GLU A 1 -4.17 -15.43 -14.85
N ILE A 2 -4.21 -14.11 -14.67
CA ILE A 2 -4.48 -13.48 -13.38
C ILE A 2 -5.96 -13.11 -13.38
N SER A 3 -6.76 -13.79 -12.57
CA SER A 3 -8.19 -13.53 -12.44
C SER A 3 -8.41 -12.25 -11.61
N LEU A 4 -8.91 -11.19 -12.24
CA LEU A 4 -9.19 -9.89 -11.59
C LEU A 4 -10.53 -9.89 -10.87
N ARG A 5 -10.73 -10.86 -9.96
CA ARG A 5 -11.90 -10.92 -9.10
C ARG A 5 -11.64 -10.10 -7.84
N ALA A 6 -12.46 -9.09 -7.59
CA ALA A 6 -12.26 -8.15 -6.48
C ALA A 6 -12.10 -8.84 -5.12
N GLU A 7 -12.91 -9.86 -4.80
CA GLU A 7 -12.81 -10.62 -3.54
C GLU A 7 -11.47 -11.35 -3.37
N GLU A 8 -10.91 -11.85 -4.48
CA GLU A 8 -9.63 -12.56 -4.46
C GLU A 8 -8.47 -11.56 -4.39
N MET A 9 -8.58 -10.44 -5.11
CA MET A 9 -7.65 -9.33 -5.01
C MET A 9 -7.60 -8.80 -3.58
N GLU A 10 -8.74 -8.59 -2.93
CA GLU A 10 -8.82 -8.13 -1.54
C GLU A 10 -7.95 -8.97 -0.59
N LYS A 11 -8.04 -10.30 -0.69
CA LYS A 11 -7.24 -11.23 0.12
C LYS A 11 -5.75 -11.13 -0.18
N GLN A 12 -5.38 -11.05 -1.46
CA GLN A 12 -3.98 -10.95 -1.87
C GLN A 12 -3.37 -9.61 -1.43
N LEU A 13 -4.10 -8.51 -1.62
CA LEU A 13 -3.68 -7.17 -1.18
C LEU A 13 -3.53 -7.10 0.34
N ALA A 14 -4.41 -7.76 1.10
CA ALA A 14 -4.32 -7.80 2.56
C ALA A 14 -3.01 -8.42 3.06
N SER A 15 -2.46 -9.42 2.35
CA SER A 15 -1.15 -10.01 2.69
C SER A 15 0.03 -9.05 2.51
N MET A 16 -0.17 -7.97 1.76
CA MET A 16 0.81 -6.92 1.47
C MET A 16 0.29 -5.55 1.95
N ALA A 17 -0.56 -5.54 2.97
CA ALA A 17 -1.07 -4.30 3.56
C ALA A 17 0.08 -3.43 4.07
N PHE A 18 -0.10 -2.11 3.97
CA PHE A 18 0.90 -1.16 4.42
C PHE A 18 1.19 -1.33 5.92
N THR A 19 2.49 -1.39 6.24
CA THR A 19 3.00 -1.29 7.61
C THR A 19 4.01 -0.14 7.67
N PRO A 20 4.04 0.64 8.76
CA PRO A 20 5.02 1.70 8.91
C PRO A 20 6.46 1.20 8.86
N CYS A 21 7.38 2.07 8.45
CA CYS A 21 8.81 1.81 8.53
C CYS A 21 9.26 1.57 9.97
N GLY A 22 9.97 0.45 10.20
CA GLY A 22 10.72 0.24 11.44
C GLY A 22 11.94 1.16 11.52
N SER A 23 12.64 1.18 12.66
CA SER A 23 13.76 2.09 12.90
C SER A 23 14.96 1.90 11.95
N GLN A 24 15.10 0.74 11.32
CA GLN A 24 16.16 0.43 10.35
C GLN A 24 15.67 0.35 8.89
N ASP A 25 14.37 0.44 8.64
CA ASP A 25 13.84 0.40 7.28
C ASP A 25 14.08 1.75 6.58
N MET A 26 14.64 1.74 5.37
CA MET A 26 14.84 2.96 4.57
C MET A 26 13.56 3.39 3.87
N ALA A 27 12.78 2.42 3.40
CA ALA A 27 11.48 2.64 2.78
C ALA A 27 10.61 1.38 2.95
N LYS A 28 9.29 1.58 3.04
CA LYS A 28 8.28 0.53 2.96
C LYS A 28 7.17 0.92 2.00
N MET A 29 6.57 -0.07 1.38
CA MET A 29 5.41 0.11 0.51
C MET A 29 4.39 -0.99 0.79
N GLY A 30 3.11 -0.64 0.72
CA GLY A 30 2.02 -1.61 0.86
C GLY A 30 0.67 -0.99 0.52
N TRP A 31 -0.37 -1.82 0.53
CA TRP A 31 -1.72 -1.42 0.14
C TRP A 31 -2.46 -0.74 1.27
N VAL A 32 -3.25 0.28 0.92
CA VAL A 32 -4.15 1.00 1.83
C VAL A 32 -5.52 1.17 1.19
N PRO A 33 -6.58 1.41 1.99
CA PRO A 33 -7.90 1.65 1.45
C PRO A 33 -7.92 2.87 0.53
N PRO A 34 -8.40 2.75 -0.73
CA PRO A 34 -8.47 3.88 -1.65
C PRO A 34 -9.45 4.98 -1.18
N MET A 35 -10.40 4.63 -0.31
CA MET A 35 -11.39 5.55 0.26
C MET A 35 -10.96 6.16 1.61
N GLY A 36 -9.72 5.94 2.06
CA GLY A 36 -9.23 6.46 3.33
C GLY A 36 -10.08 5.99 4.52
N SER A 37 -10.44 6.91 5.43
CA SER A 37 -11.20 6.58 6.65
C SER A 37 -12.66 6.17 6.42
N HIS A 38 -13.15 6.22 5.18
CA HIS A 38 -14.54 5.85 4.86
C HIS A 38 -14.73 4.35 4.62
N SER A 39 -13.65 3.58 4.48
CA SER A 39 -13.71 2.13 4.28
C SER A 39 -12.38 1.48 4.64
N ASP A 40 -12.42 0.26 5.17
CA ASP A 40 -11.22 -0.55 5.40
C ASP A 40 -10.88 -1.46 4.21
N ALA A 41 -11.71 -1.45 3.15
CA ALA A 41 -11.49 -2.27 1.96
C ALA A 41 -10.30 -1.75 1.14
N LEU A 42 -9.42 -2.64 0.70
CA LEU A 42 -8.24 -2.37 -0.12
C LEU A 42 -8.55 -2.28 -1.62
N THR A 43 -9.72 -2.76 -2.03
CA THR A 43 -10.30 -2.55 -3.36
C THR A 43 -11.58 -1.72 -3.26
N HIS A 44 -11.82 -0.88 -4.27
CA HIS A 44 -13.13 -0.28 -4.49
C HIS A 44 -13.58 -0.58 -5.92
N VAL A 45 -14.81 -1.11 -6.06
CA VAL A 45 -15.35 -1.60 -7.32
C VAL A 45 -16.56 -0.76 -7.72
N ALA A 46 -16.55 -0.27 -8.96
CA ALA A 46 -17.69 0.43 -9.54
C ALA A 46 -17.77 0.16 -11.04
N ASN A 47 -18.93 -0.27 -11.54
CA ASN A 47 -19.17 -0.50 -12.98
C ASN A 47 -18.10 -1.39 -13.66
N GLY A 48 -17.65 -2.45 -13.00
CA GLY A 48 -16.62 -3.35 -13.52
C GLY A 48 -15.19 -2.80 -13.48
N GLN A 49 -14.98 -1.62 -12.90
CA GLN A 49 -13.66 -1.02 -12.67
C GLN A 49 -13.24 -1.28 -11.23
N ILE A 50 -11.94 -1.48 -11.02
CA ILE A 50 -11.34 -1.73 -9.71
C ILE A 50 -10.27 -0.65 -9.48
N VAL A 51 -10.40 0.09 -8.38
CA VAL A 51 -9.37 1.01 -7.90
C VAL A 51 -8.69 0.44 -6.67
N ILE A 52 -7.38 0.62 -6.61
CA ILE A 52 -6.49 0.21 -5.50
C ILE A 52 -5.54 1.36 -5.18
N CYS A 53 -5.03 1.42 -3.96
CA CYS A 53 -4.10 2.47 -3.53
C CYS A 53 -2.86 1.86 -2.87
N ALA A 54 -1.68 2.23 -3.39
CA ALA A 54 -0.41 1.88 -2.78
C ALA A 54 0.16 3.09 -2.03
N ARG A 55 0.60 2.88 -0.79
CA ARG A 55 1.29 3.87 0.02
C ARG A 55 2.77 3.50 0.12
N LYS A 56 3.64 4.50 -0.04
CA LYS A 56 5.08 4.38 0.22
C LYS A 56 5.47 5.34 1.34
N GLU A 57 6.23 4.84 2.30
CA GLU A 57 6.88 5.61 3.35
C GLU A 57 8.39 5.52 3.15
N GLU A 58 9.10 6.64 3.20
CA GLU A 58 10.54 6.73 3.04
C GLU A 58 11.16 7.57 4.15
N LYS A 59 12.30 7.13 4.68
CA LYS A 59 13.07 7.97 5.60
C LYS A 59 13.83 9.04 4.85
N ILE A 60 13.68 10.27 5.32
CA ILE A 60 14.45 11.41 4.84
C ILE A 60 15.85 11.32 5.47
N LEU A 61 16.78 10.73 4.74
CA LEU A 61 18.20 10.65 5.10
C LEU A 61 19.04 11.30 4.00
N PRO A 62 19.22 12.64 4.06
CA PRO A 62 20.00 13.36 3.07
C PRO A 62 21.46 12.90 3.08
N SER A 63 22.07 12.73 1.92
CA SER A 63 23.48 12.29 1.79
C SER A 63 24.50 13.11 2.62
N PRO A 64 24.33 14.44 2.82
CA PRO A 64 25.23 15.20 3.68
C PRO A 64 25.24 14.72 5.14
N VAL A 65 24.10 14.28 5.66
CA VAL A 65 23.96 13.80 7.05
C VAL A 65 24.67 12.46 7.26
N ILE A 66 24.80 11.64 6.20
CA ILE A 66 25.43 10.31 6.26
C ILE A 66 26.97 10.43 6.25
N LYS A 67 27.53 11.49 5.66
CA LYS A 67 28.98 11.64 5.42
C LYS A 67 29.75 12.33 6.56
N GLN A 68 29.08 12.76 7.62
CA GLN A 68 29.67 13.43 8.78
C GLN A 68 30.00 12.42 9.89
#